data_AF-A0A5K7X1Y7-F1
#
_entry.id   AF-A0A5K7X1Y7-F1
#
_cell.length_a   1.000
_cell.length_b   1.000
_cell.length_c   1.000
_cell.angle_alpha   90.00
_cell.angle_beta   90.00
_cell.angle_gamma   90.00
#
_symmetry.space_group_name_H-M   'P 1'
#
loop_
_entity.id
_entity.type
_entity.pdbx_description
1 polymer ?
#
loop_
_entity_poly.entity_id
_entity_poly.type
_entity_poly.pdbx_seq_one_letter_code
_entity_poly.pdbx_strand_id
1 'polypeptide(L)'
;MKFRLGTMAYAFALLAAGMAAFGAWGIVRAVGVMWFWLWTSGGRPRRRPMLWGLGAVCIVGATQLLLPTATPAAYHAVQRQLCLVNLKFWAAGISEYESANGTLPPVALRDPAGKPLHSWRTLVLPYLDLKGLYGKFDLRLPWDDSANATAAQTLLEFQQCPADHQHGPATSYFAVVGPRTAWPADGKRKIDEITDGASNTILLMEAPGRSVDWAEPRDLSFDEAVDVLTGQGLRAGSHDVDVYNLIFVVYADGRLGSLSAPLSRELATALLTIDGGEAIDKAELVKAEPRKMSVEFLWGLSAFVALALWPGVCVWRGVRTPTV
;
A
#
# COMPACT_ATOMS: atom_id res chain seq x y z
N MET A 1 -3.69 36.64 33.37
CA MET A 1 -2.65 35.60 33.40
C MET A 1 -1.43 36.10 32.64
N LYS A 2 -0.27 36.29 33.29
CA LYS A 2 0.98 36.59 32.57
C LYS A 2 1.64 35.25 32.23
N PHE A 3 1.56 34.83 30.95
CA PHE A 3 2.31 33.66 30.50
C PHE A 3 3.79 33.99 30.52
N ARG A 4 4.60 33.18 31.21
CA ARG A 4 6.06 33.32 31.18
C ARG A 4 6.55 32.90 29.79
N LEU A 5 7.44 33.68 29.19
CA LEU A 5 8.00 33.42 27.86
C LEU A 5 8.52 31.97 27.69
N GLY A 6 9.11 31.40 28.75
CA GLY A 6 9.57 30.01 28.76
C GLY A 6 8.46 28.94 28.65
N THR A 7 7.26 29.20 29.18
CA THR A 7 6.12 28.28 29.06
C THR A 7 5.58 28.25 27.64
N MET A 8 5.56 29.41 26.97
CA MET A 8 5.18 29.49 25.56
C MET A 8 6.20 28.78 24.69
N ALA A 9 7.50 29.03 24.89
CA ALA A 9 8.57 28.37 24.15
C ALA A 9 8.54 26.84 24.30
N TYR A 10 8.28 26.33 25.52
CA TYR A 10 8.10 24.90 25.78
C TYR A 10 6.91 24.31 25.01
N ALA A 11 5.75 24.97 25.05
CA ALA A 11 4.56 24.51 24.36
C ALA A 11 4.78 24.42 22.85
N PHE A 12 5.40 25.44 22.26
CA PHE A 12 5.76 25.44 20.84
C PHE A 12 6.76 24.34 20.48
N ALA A 13 7.80 24.15 21.30
CA ALA A 13 8.80 23.10 21.06
C ALA A 13 8.20 21.69 21.15
N LEU A 14 7.32 21.45 22.13
CA LEU A 14 6.65 20.17 22.32
C LEU A 14 5.66 19.87 21.19
N LEU A 15 4.92 20.90 20.72
CA LEU A 15 4.04 20.80 19.56
C LEU A 15 4.83 20.51 18.28
N ALA A 16 5.92 21.23 18.03
CA ALA A 16 6.78 21.03 16.87
C ALA A 16 7.42 19.63 16.86
N ALA A 17 7.97 19.19 18.00
CA ALA A 17 8.53 17.85 18.12
C ALA A 17 7.46 16.75 17.96
N GLY A 18 6.27 16.98 18.51
CA GLY A 18 5.14 16.08 18.34
C GLY A 18 4.71 15.97 16.87
N MET A 19 4.64 17.10 16.15
CA MET A 19 4.30 17.11 14.74
C MET A 19 5.37 16.45 13.87
N ALA A 20 6.65 16.67 14.16
CA ALA A 20 7.76 16.04 13.46
C ALA A 20 7.76 14.51 13.65
N ALA A 21 7.43 14.03 14.85
CA ALA A 21 7.39 12.60 15.14
C ALA A 21 6.09 11.92 14.67
N PHE A 22 4.96 12.62 14.66
CA PHE A 22 3.66 11.97 14.53
C PHE A 22 2.64 12.67 13.63
N GLY A 23 3.06 13.66 12.84
CA GLY A 23 2.16 14.45 11.99
C GLY A 23 1.09 15.20 12.81
N ALA A 24 -0.13 15.32 12.27
CA ALA A 24 -1.22 16.05 12.92
C ALA A 24 -1.57 15.51 14.33
N TRP A 25 -1.38 14.21 14.56
CA TRP A 25 -1.59 13.56 15.87
C TRP A 25 -0.57 14.01 16.93
N GLY A 26 0.54 14.61 16.51
CA GLY A 26 1.51 15.26 17.39
C GLY A 26 0.91 16.35 18.28
N ILE A 27 -0.08 17.08 17.76
CA ILE A 27 -0.73 18.18 18.47
C ILE A 27 -1.53 17.65 19.66
N VAL A 28 -2.34 16.62 19.43
CA VAL A 28 -3.16 15.98 20.48
C VAL A 28 -2.26 15.46 21.61
N ARG A 29 -1.13 14.83 21.26
CA ARG A 29 -0.15 14.31 22.21
C ARG A 29 0.51 15.42 23.03
N ALA A 30 0.97 16.50 22.37
CA ALA A 30 1.59 17.64 23.05
C ALA A 30 0.62 18.37 24.00
N VAL A 31 -0.64 18.54 23.59
CA VAL A 31 -1.68 19.15 24.43
C VAL A 31 -1.98 18.30 25.66
N GLY A 32 -2.08 16.97 25.51
CA GLY A 32 -2.28 16.06 26.65
C GLY A 32 -1.15 16.12 27.68
N VAL A 33 0.10 16.18 27.21
CA VAL A 33 1.28 16.35 28.08
C VAL A 33 1.25 17.71 28.78
N MET A 34 0.92 18.80 28.07
CA MET A 34 0.85 20.13 28.66
C MET A 34 -0.27 20.24 29.70
N TRP A 35 -1.44 19.64 29.42
CA TRP A 35 -2.56 19.58 30.36
C TRP A 35 -2.20 18.81 31.64
N PHE A 36 -1.53 17.67 31.51
CA PHE A 36 -1.02 16.91 32.65
C PHE A 36 -0.09 17.75 33.54
N TRP A 37 0.82 18.51 32.94
CA TRP A 37 1.73 19.39 33.69
C TRP A 37 1.04 20.59 34.34
N LEU A 38 0.02 21.17 33.69
CA LEU A 38 -0.79 22.26 34.28
C LEU A 38 -1.61 21.75 35.47
N TRP A 39 -2.18 20.56 35.36
CA TRP A 39 -2.96 19.95 36.43
C TRP A 39 -2.08 19.61 37.66
N THR A 40 -0.90 19.03 37.44
CA THR A 40 0.03 18.68 38.52
C THR A 40 0.70 19.90 39.17
N SER A 41 0.82 21.03 38.46
CA SER A 41 1.42 22.27 38.98
C SER A 41 0.44 23.26 39.62
N GLY A 42 -0.88 23.11 39.40
CA GLY A 42 -1.90 24.06 39.85
C GLY A 42 -2.51 23.84 41.25
N GLY A 43 -2.20 22.74 41.94
CA GLY A 43 -2.83 22.36 43.23
C GLY A 43 -1.95 22.54 44.47
N ARG A 44 -2.54 22.99 45.61
CA ARG A 44 -1.84 23.03 46.92
C ARG A 44 -1.43 21.61 47.35
N PRO A 45 -0.19 21.40 47.85
CA PRO A 45 0.34 20.07 48.07
C PRO A 45 -0.24 19.49 49.37
N ARG A 46 -1.22 18.59 49.27
CA ARG A 46 -1.60 17.74 50.42
C ARG A 46 -1.56 16.28 50.01
N ARG A 47 -0.35 15.72 50.17
CA ARG A 47 0.01 14.31 50.27
C ARG A 47 -0.59 13.38 49.19
N ARG A 48 0.32 12.93 48.30
CA ARG A 48 0.19 11.92 47.22
C ARG A 48 -0.06 12.38 45.77
N PRO A 49 0.32 13.59 45.30
CA PRO A 49 0.17 13.94 43.88
C PRO A 49 0.96 13.03 42.93
N MET A 50 2.06 12.42 43.40
CA MET A 50 2.91 11.52 42.60
C MET A 50 2.24 10.19 42.26
N LEU A 51 1.51 9.56 43.19
CA LEU A 51 0.82 8.27 42.96
C LEU A 51 -0.42 8.44 42.06
N TRP A 52 -1.16 9.53 42.23
CA TRP A 52 -2.29 9.87 41.35
C TRP A 52 -1.82 10.31 39.96
N GLY A 53 -0.68 11.00 39.85
CA GLY A 53 -0.05 11.34 38.58
C GLY A 53 0.46 10.11 37.82
N LEU A 54 1.13 9.17 38.52
CA LEU A 54 1.52 7.89 37.92
C LEU A 54 0.29 7.07 37.51
N GLY A 55 -0.74 7.04 38.36
CA GLY A 55 -2.01 6.38 38.05
C GLY A 55 -2.71 6.97 36.82
N ALA A 56 -2.74 8.30 36.69
CA ALA A 56 -3.32 8.97 35.51
C ALA A 56 -2.49 8.74 34.25
N VAL A 57 -1.14 8.73 34.33
CA VAL A 57 -0.27 8.37 33.20
C VAL A 57 -0.42 6.90 32.82
N CYS A 58 -0.57 6.00 33.79
CA CYS A 58 -0.86 4.59 33.54
C CYS A 58 -2.27 4.38 32.98
N ILE A 59 -3.29 5.15 33.41
CA ILE A 59 -4.66 5.07 32.89
C ILE A 59 -4.77 5.70 31.49
N VAL A 60 -4.08 6.82 31.22
CA VAL A 60 -4.01 7.41 29.88
C VAL A 60 -3.19 6.50 28.96
N GLY A 61 -2.05 5.98 29.43
CA GLY A 61 -1.25 4.97 28.73
C GLY A 61 -2.01 3.67 28.47
N ALA A 62 -2.82 3.21 29.43
CA ALA A 62 -3.64 2.00 29.30
C ALA A 62 -4.88 2.23 28.44
N THR A 63 -5.53 3.39 28.50
CA THR A 63 -6.63 3.73 27.57
C THR A 63 -6.12 3.95 26.15
N GLN A 64 -4.88 4.42 25.97
CA GLN A 64 -4.17 4.44 24.69
C GLN A 64 -3.76 3.04 24.18
N LEU A 65 -3.64 2.06 25.07
CA LEU A 65 -3.36 0.66 24.74
C LEU A 65 -4.63 -0.16 24.47
N LEU A 66 -5.77 0.22 25.08
CA LEU A 66 -7.04 -0.52 25.08
C LEU A 66 -8.09 0.02 24.11
N LEU A 67 -7.95 1.27 23.64
CA LEU A 67 -8.65 1.68 22.44
C LEU A 67 -7.98 0.94 21.27
N PRO A 68 -8.71 0.21 20.42
CA PRO A 68 -8.18 -0.14 19.11
C PRO A 68 -8.03 1.19 18.38
N THR A 69 -6.93 1.89 18.60
CA THR A 69 -6.45 2.83 17.60
C THR A 69 -6.32 1.95 16.40
N ALA A 70 -7.23 2.12 15.45
CA ALA A 70 -6.97 1.70 14.10
C ALA A 70 -5.74 2.53 13.70
N THR A 71 -4.58 1.99 14.04
CA THR A 71 -3.30 2.63 13.80
C THR A 71 -3.16 2.71 12.29
N PRO A 72 -2.47 3.71 11.74
CA PRO A 72 -2.14 3.72 10.32
C PRO A 72 -1.61 2.33 9.88
N ALA A 73 -0.73 1.72 10.68
CA ALA A 73 -0.23 0.36 10.44
C ALA A 73 -1.32 -0.72 10.30
N ALA A 74 -2.35 -0.71 11.16
CA ALA A 74 -3.46 -1.66 11.06
C ALA A 74 -4.31 -1.43 9.80
N TYR A 75 -4.58 -0.16 9.45
CA TYR A 75 -5.28 0.18 8.20
C TYR A 75 -4.48 -0.25 6.97
N HIS A 76 -3.16 0.00 6.94
CA HIS A 76 -2.30 -0.43 5.82
C HIS A 76 -2.22 -1.95 5.71
N ALA A 77 -2.19 -2.67 6.84
CA ALA A 77 -2.29 -4.12 6.83
C ALA A 77 -3.60 -4.61 6.19
N VAL A 78 -4.73 -3.99 6.49
CA VAL A 78 -6.02 -4.30 5.85
C VAL A 78 -5.99 -3.96 4.36
N GLN A 79 -5.51 -2.78 3.98
CA GLN A 79 -5.41 -2.38 2.57
C GLN A 79 -4.58 -3.39 1.77
N ARG A 80 -3.41 -3.82 2.28
CA ARG A 80 -2.58 -4.86 1.66
C ARG A 80 -3.32 -6.16 1.41
N GLN A 81 -4.06 -6.64 2.42
CA GLN A 81 -4.85 -7.86 2.28
C GLN A 81 -5.95 -7.70 1.24
N LEU A 82 -6.62 -6.55 1.19
CA LEU A 82 -7.60 -6.26 0.15
C LEU A 82 -6.97 -6.20 -1.24
N CYS A 83 -5.76 -5.63 -1.37
CA CYS A 83 -5.06 -5.59 -2.67
C CYS A 83 -4.75 -7.01 -3.18
N LEU A 84 -4.33 -7.91 -2.28
CA LEU A 84 -4.12 -9.32 -2.58
C LEU A 84 -5.43 -10.05 -2.93
N VAL A 85 -6.53 -9.77 -2.23
CA VAL A 85 -7.85 -10.34 -2.53
C VAL A 85 -8.34 -9.91 -3.90
N ASN A 86 -8.21 -8.63 -4.24
CA ASN A 86 -8.60 -8.10 -5.55
C ASN A 86 -7.78 -8.73 -6.68
N LEU A 87 -6.47 -8.87 -6.50
CA LEU A 87 -5.60 -9.56 -7.45
C LEU A 87 -6.00 -11.04 -7.63
N LYS A 88 -6.34 -11.73 -6.53
CA LYS A 88 -6.87 -13.10 -6.57
C LYS A 88 -8.20 -13.19 -7.31
N PHE A 89 -9.05 -12.18 -7.18
CA PHE A 89 -10.34 -12.15 -7.88
C PHE A 89 -10.13 -12.09 -9.40
N TRP A 90 -9.24 -11.22 -9.89
CA TRP A 90 -8.85 -11.21 -11.29
C TRP A 90 -8.25 -12.53 -11.76
N ALA A 91 -7.35 -13.12 -10.97
CA ALA A 91 -6.73 -14.40 -11.29
C ALA A 91 -7.75 -15.56 -11.37
N ALA A 92 -8.76 -15.57 -10.50
CA ALA A 92 -9.83 -16.55 -10.55
C ALA A 92 -10.65 -16.45 -11.85
N GLY A 93 -10.99 -15.24 -12.28
CA GLY A 93 -11.68 -15.01 -13.56
C GLY A 93 -10.84 -15.43 -14.78
N ILE A 94 -9.52 -15.19 -14.74
CA ILE A 94 -8.60 -15.67 -15.77
C ILE A 94 -8.53 -17.19 -15.79
N SER A 95 -8.43 -17.84 -14.62
CA SER A 95 -8.38 -19.30 -14.51
C SER A 95 -9.64 -19.96 -15.05
N GLU A 96 -10.81 -19.38 -14.77
CA GLU A 96 -12.07 -19.91 -15.29
C GLU A 96 -12.22 -19.64 -16.80
N TYR A 97 -11.78 -18.48 -17.29
CA TYR A 97 -11.65 -18.24 -18.73
C TYR A 97 -10.77 -19.30 -19.39
N GLU A 98 -9.60 -19.57 -18.80
CA GLU A 98 -8.63 -20.53 -19.32
C GLU A 98 -9.21 -21.94 -19.36
N SER A 99 -9.84 -22.39 -18.29
CA SER A 99 -10.55 -23.67 -18.21
C SER A 99 -11.61 -23.82 -19.32
N ALA A 100 -12.36 -22.74 -19.60
CA ALA A 100 -13.41 -22.75 -20.61
C ALA A 100 -12.89 -22.63 -22.07
N ASN A 101 -11.71 -22.02 -22.29
CA ASN A 101 -11.20 -21.68 -23.62
C ASN A 101 -9.89 -22.41 -24.00
N GLY A 102 -9.29 -23.16 -23.08
CA GLY A 102 -8.01 -23.87 -23.23
C GLY A 102 -6.79 -22.98 -23.43
N THR A 103 -6.93 -21.66 -23.20
CA THR A 103 -5.89 -20.64 -23.34
C THR A 103 -6.18 -19.49 -22.38
N LEU A 104 -5.12 -18.83 -21.91
CA LEU A 104 -5.24 -17.53 -21.26
C LEU A 104 -5.98 -16.54 -22.20
N PRO A 105 -6.73 -15.58 -21.64
CA PRO A 105 -7.35 -14.55 -22.45
C PRO A 105 -6.27 -13.78 -23.23
N PRO A 106 -6.53 -13.38 -24.48
CA PRO A 106 -5.63 -12.46 -25.17
C PRO A 106 -5.56 -11.15 -24.39
N VAL A 107 -4.41 -10.49 -24.37
CA VAL A 107 -4.23 -9.21 -23.64
C VAL A 107 -5.25 -8.16 -24.08
N ALA A 108 -5.61 -8.17 -25.36
CA ALA A 108 -6.65 -7.34 -25.94
C ALA A 108 -7.46 -8.12 -26.99
N LEU A 109 -8.77 -7.89 -27.02
CA LEU A 109 -9.59 -8.21 -28.19
C LEU A 109 -9.26 -7.19 -29.28
N ARG A 110 -8.97 -7.65 -30.50
CA ARG A 110 -8.61 -6.79 -31.63
C ARG A 110 -9.61 -6.93 -32.78
N ASP A 111 -9.75 -5.88 -33.56
CA ASP A 111 -10.49 -5.92 -34.83
C ASP A 111 -9.66 -6.65 -35.94
N PRO A 112 -10.24 -6.91 -37.12
CA PRO A 112 -9.50 -7.53 -38.23
C PRO A 112 -8.28 -6.74 -38.74
N ALA A 113 -8.19 -5.44 -38.44
CA ALA A 113 -7.05 -4.59 -38.76
C ALA A 113 -5.98 -4.59 -37.65
N GLY A 114 -6.20 -5.33 -36.56
CA GLY A 114 -5.29 -5.43 -35.41
C GLY A 114 -5.46 -4.32 -34.37
N LYS A 115 -6.45 -3.42 -34.51
CA LYS A 115 -6.69 -2.35 -33.54
C LYS A 115 -7.25 -2.97 -32.24
N PRO A 116 -6.66 -2.67 -31.08
CA PRO A 116 -7.20 -3.15 -29.80
C PRO A 116 -8.52 -2.45 -29.48
N LEU A 117 -9.54 -3.25 -29.15
CA LEU A 117 -10.89 -2.81 -28.84
C LEU A 117 -11.19 -2.92 -27.35
N HIS A 118 -10.88 -4.05 -26.72
CA HIS A 118 -11.23 -4.34 -25.32
C HIS A 118 -10.09 -5.00 -24.57
N SER A 119 -9.94 -4.65 -23.29
CA SER A 119 -9.00 -5.31 -22.38
C SER A 119 -9.36 -6.77 -22.13
N TRP A 120 -8.36 -7.60 -21.79
CA TRP A 120 -8.58 -8.93 -21.21
C TRP A 120 -9.53 -8.89 -20.00
N ARG A 121 -9.51 -7.77 -19.25
CA ARG A 121 -10.40 -7.52 -18.10
C ARG A 121 -11.88 -7.56 -18.49
N THR A 122 -12.23 -7.03 -19.67
CA THR A 122 -13.59 -7.12 -20.23
C THR A 122 -13.96 -8.56 -20.57
N LEU A 123 -13.02 -9.33 -21.14
CA LEU A 123 -13.25 -10.71 -21.56
C LEU A 123 -13.48 -11.67 -20.38
N VAL A 124 -12.92 -11.37 -19.22
CA VAL A 124 -13.08 -12.22 -18.02
C VAL A 124 -14.33 -11.90 -17.20
N LEU A 125 -15.04 -10.79 -17.45
CA LEU A 125 -16.24 -10.41 -16.68
C LEU A 125 -17.31 -11.52 -16.57
N PRO A 126 -17.64 -12.30 -17.62
CA PRO A 126 -18.61 -13.38 -17.52
C PRO A 126 -18.24 -14.47 -16.51
N TYR A 127 -16.95 -14.60 -16.22
CA TYR A 127 -16.35 -15.58 -15.32
C TYR A 127 -16.15 -15.03 -13.90
N LEU A 128 -16.49 -13.75 -13.69
CA LEU A 128 -16.49 -13.04 -12.40
C LEU A 128 -17.93 -12.73 -11.94
N ASP A 129 -18.92 -13.49 -12.42
CA ASP A 129 -20.35 -13.24 -12.23
C ASP A 129 -20.85 -11.86 -12.70
N LEU A 130 -20.09 -11.20 -13.58
CA LEU A 130 -20.43 -9.88 -14.16
C LEU A 130 -20.98 -9.99 -15.59
N LYS A 131 -21.70 -11.09 -15.90
CA LYS A 131 -22.34 -11.31 -17.22
C LYS A 131 -23.27 -10.17 -17.62
N GLY A 132 -23.98 -9.56 -16.66
CA GLY A 132 -24.87 -8.43 -16.90
C GLY A 132 -24.12 -7.15 -17.32
N LEU A 133 -22.90 -6.92 -16.82
CA LEU A 133 -22.05 -5.81 -17.26
C LEU A 133 -21.42 -6.14 -18.63
N TYR A 134 -20.94 -7.37 -18.81
CA TYR A 134 -20.40 -7.82 -20.09
C TYR A 134 -21.39 -7.65 -21.24
N GLY A 135 -22.67 -8.01 -21.04
CA GLY A 135 -23.72 -7.87 -22.05
C GLY A 135 -24.06 -6.42 -22.43
N LYS A 136 -23.52 -5.41 -21.73
CA LYS A 136 -23.67 -3.99 -22.10
C LYS A 136 -22.60 -3.51 -23.08
N PHE A 137 -21.52 -4.27 -23.28
CA PHE A 137 -20.49 -3.91 -24.26
C PHE A 137 -20.87 -4.42 -25.66
N ASP A 138 -20.79 -3.53 -26.65
CA ASP A 138 -20.65 -3.93 -28.05
C ASP A 138 -19.17 -4.21 -28.34
N LEU A 139 -18.81 -5.49 -28.39
CA LEU A 139 -17.42 -5.95 -28.57
C LEU A 139 -16.84 -5.62 -29.95
N ARG A 140 -17.66 -5.15 -30.90
CA ARG A 140 -17.23 -4.71 -32.23
C ARG A 140 -16.74 -3.26 -32.23
N LEU A 141 -17.09 -2.49 -31.20
CA LEU A 141 -16.69 -1.10 -31.02
C LEU A 141 -15.58 -1.01 -29.96
N PRO A 142 -14.71 0.01 -30.00
CA PRO A 142 -13.74 0.27 -28.94
C PRO A 142 -14.41 0.41 -27.56
N TRP A 143 -13.68 0.08 -26.50
CA TRP A 143 -14.13 0.19 -25.11
C TRP A 143 -14.58 1.61 -24.73
N ASP A 144 -13.96 2.64 -25.33
CA ASP A 144 -14.21 4.06 -25.11
C ASP A 144 -15.22 4.67 -26.09
N ASP A 145 -15.83 3.87 -26.96
CA ASP A 145 -16.92 4.33 -27.82
C ASP A 145 -18.11 4.82 -26.99
N SER A 146 -18.84 5.82 -27.49
CA SER A 146 -20.06 6.35 -26.87
C SER A 146 -21.08 5.26 -26.47
N ALA A 147 -21.18 4.17 -27.24
CA ALA A 147 -22.05 3.03 -26.93
C ALA A 147 -21.57 2.21 -25.73
N ASN A 148 -20.25 2.17 -25.49
CA ASN A 148 -19.59 1.40 -24.43
C ASN A 148 -19.25 2.25 -23.20
N ALA A 149 -19.23 3.58 -23.33
CA ALA A 149 -18.76 4.51 -22.30
C ALA A 149 -19.42 4.29 -20.93
N THR A 150 -20.72 4.01 -20.88
CA THR A 150 -21.41 3.75 -19.60
C THR A 150 -20.93 2.47 -18.93
N ALA A 151 -20.70 1.41 -19.72
CA ALA A 151 -20.18 0.14 -19.19
C ALA A 151 -18.71 0.28 -18.76
N ALA A 152 -17.89 0.93 -19.57
CA ALA A 152 -16.47 1.20 -19.27
C ALA A 152 -16.25 2.06 -18.02
N GLN A 153 -17.16 3.00 -17.74
CA GLN A 153 -17.09 3.88 -16.56
C GLN A 153 -17.71 3.24 -15.29
N THR A 154 -18.17 1.98 -15.35
CA THR A 154 -18.67 1.27 -14.17
C THR A 154 -17.51 1.01 -13.22
N LEU A 155 -17.66 1.38 -11.94
CA LEU A 155 -16.64 1.15 -10.91
C LEU A 155 -16.77 -0.28 -10.35
N LEU A 156 -15.75 -1.10 -10.58
CA LEU A 156 -15.67 -2.44 -9.99
C LEU A 156 -15.02 -2.36 -8.61
N GLU A 157 -15.54 -3.10 -7.63
CA GLU A 157 -15.03 -3.10 -6.25
C GLU A 157 -13.56 -3.56 -6.15
N PHE A 158 -13.09 -4.33 -7.12
CA PHE A 158 -11.78 -4.99 -7.15
C PHE A 158 -10.84 -4.47 -8.25
N GLN A 159 -11.17 -3.37 -8.94
CA GLN A 159 -10.31 -2.83 -10.01
C GLN A 159 -9.03 -2.17 -9.48
N GLN A 160 -9.06 -1.64 -8.26
CA GLN A 160 -7.96 -0.88 -7.64
C GLN A 160 -7.50 -1.53 -6.34
N CYS A 161 -6.23 -1.35 -6.04
CA CYS A 161 -5.71 -1.58 -4.70
C CYS A 161 -6.21 -0.45 -3.78
N PRO A 162 -6.81 -0.73 -2.60
CA PRO A 162 -7.25 0.33 -1.71
C PRO A 162 -6.15 1.25 -1.16
N ALA A 163 -4.88 0.91 -1.35
CA ALA A 163 -3.74 1.79 -1.08
C ALA A 163 -3.48 2.80 -2.23
N ASP A 164 -3.98 2.51 -3.43
CA ASP A 164 -3.87 3.34 -4.62
C ASP A 164 -5.05 4.33 -4.66
N HIS A 165 -4.81 5.57 -4.23
CA HIS A 165 -5.84 6.62 -4.07
C HIS A 165 -6.26 7.28 -5.41
N GLN A 166 -6.39 6.48 -6.47
CA GLN A 166 -6.87 6.94 -7.77
C GLN A 166 -8.39 7.12 -7.79
N HIS A 167 -8.88 7.97 -8.69
CA HIS A 167 -10.30 8.24 -8.86
C HIS A 167 -10.81 7.62 -10.16
N GLY A 168 -12.11 7.33 -10.23
CA GLY A 168 -12.76 6.83 -11.44
C GLY A 168 -12.45 5.35 -11.72
N PRO A 169 -12.63 4.91 -12.97
CA PRO A 169 -12.50 3.50 -13.36
C PRO A 169 -11.04 3.04 -13.53
N ALA A 170 -10.06 3.75 -12.97
CA ALA A 170 -8.65 3.36 -13.08
C ALA A 170 -8.41 1.96 -12.48
N THR A 171 -7.34 1.27 -12.88
CA THR A 171 -6.93 -0.02 -12.30
C THR A 171 -5.51 0.02 -11.74
N SER A 172 -5.25 -0.87 -10.77
CA SER A 172 -3.92 -1.08 -10.18
C SER A 172 -3.29 -2.42 -10.58
N TYR A 173 -3.98 -3.28 -11.33
CA TYR A 173 -3.54 -4.66 -11.61
C TYR A 173 -3.35 -4.87 -13.09
N PHE A 174 -2.18 -5.33 -13.49
CA PHE A 174 -1.74 -5.35 -14.88
C PHE A 174 -1.15 -6.69 -15.30
N ALA A 175 -1.41 -7.05 -16.55
CA ALA A 175 -0.64 -8.03 -17.28
C ALA A 175 0.72 -7.43 -17.69
N VAL A 176 1.71 -8.29 -17.92
CA VAL A 176 3.03 -7.87 -18.46
C VAL A 176 3.16 -8.39 -19.87
N VAL A 177 3.15 -7.47 -20.83
CA VAL A 177 3.09 -7.76 -22.25
C VAL A 177 4.49 -7.94 -22.83
N GLY A 178 4.72 -9.10 -23.43
CA GLY A 178 5.98 -9.39 -24.11
C GLY A 178 5.94 -10.75 -24.82
N PRO A 179 6.82 -10.98 -25.80
CA PRO A 179 6.80 -12.22 -26.59
C PRO A 179 7.04 -13.48 -25.74
N ARG A 180 7.83 -13.34 -24.67
CA ARG A 180 8.23 -14.42 -23.75
C ARG A 180 7.55 -14.33 -22.38
N THR A 181 6.47 -13.55 -22.25
CA THR A 181 5.69 -13.48 -21.01
C THR A 181 4.45 -14.36 -21.11
N ALA A 182 3.69 -14.47 -20.02
CA ALA A 182 2.38 -15.11 -20.03
C ALA A 182 1.38 -14.41 -20.99
N TRP A 183 1.65 -13.13 -21.34
CA TRP A 183 0.79 -12.29 -22.16
C TRP A 183 1.51 -11.83 -23.43
N PRO A 184 1.48 -12.62 -24.50
CA PRO A 184 1.97 -12.15 -25.79
C PRO A 184 1.13 -10.97 -26.28
N ALA A 185 1.77 -10.02 -26.97
CA ALA A 185 1.09 -8.84 -27.54
C ALA A 185 0.04 -9.22 -28.59
N ASP A 186 0.27 -10.34 -29.27
CA ASP A 186 -0.57 -10.92 -30.31
C ASP A 186 -0.86 -12.40 -30.00
N GLY A 187 -2.10 -12.81 -30.23
CA GLY A 187 -2.53 -14.19 -30.02
C GLY A 187 -2.91 -14.51 -28.58
N LYS A 188 -2.79 -15.80 -28.22
CA LYS A 188 -3.14 -16.36 -26.92
C LYS A 188 -2.01 -17.26 -26.44
N ARG A 189 -1.96 -17.50 -25.12
CA ARG A 189 -0.98 -18.38 -24.47
C ARG A 189 -1.70 -19.56 -23.82
N LYS A 190 -1.15 -20.76 -23.92
CA LYS A 190 -1.58 -21.90 -23.08
C LYS A 190 -0.77 -21.95 -21.80
N ILE A 191 -1.37 -22.39 -20.70
CA ILE A 191 -0.62 -22.61 -19.45
C ILE A 191 0.51 -23.61 -19.65
N ASP A 192 0.30 -24.65 -20.47
CA ASP A 192 1.33 -25.67 -20.79
C ASP A 192 2.57 -25.10 -21.52
N GLU A 193 2.48 -23.90 -22.10
CA GLU A 193 3.64 -23.22 -22.71
C GLU A 193 4.55 -22.55 -21.66
N ILE A 194 4.14 -22.50 -20.39
CA ILE A 194 4.92 -21.89 -19.30
C ILE A 194 5.88 -22.94 -18.72
N THR A 195 7.03 -23.08 -19.39
CA THR A 195 8.03 -24.13 -19.12
C THR A 195 8.92 -23.88 -17.89
N ASP A 196 9.09 -22.64 -17.45
CA ASP A 196 9.82 -22.30 -16.20
C ASP A 196 9.01 -22.62 -14.93
N GLY A 197 7.78 -23.07 -15.13
CA GLY A 197 6.84 -23.46 -14.09
C GLY A 197 5.87 -22.33 -13.77
N ALA A 198 4.57 -22.66 -13.82
CA ALA A 198 3.50 -21.70 -13.55
C ALA A 198 3.59 -21.04 -12.16
N SER A 199 4.25 -21.69 -11.18
CA SER A 199 4.46 -21.16 -9.84
C SER A 199 5.64 -20.18 -9.71
N ASN A 200 6.45 -20.02 -10.76
CA ASN A 200 7.61 -19.12 -10.84
C ASN A 200 7.38 -17.94 -11.80
N THR A 201 6.44 -18.05 -12.74
CA THR A 201 6.10 -17.00 -13.69
C THR A 201 4.95 -16.13 -13.19
N ILE A 202 5.14 -14.81 -13.18
CA ILE A 202 4.11 -13.81 -12.87
C ILE A 202 3.07 -13.79 -13.99
N LEU A 203 1.80 -13.95 -13.60
CA LEU A 203 0.64 -13.78 -14.47
C LEU A 203 0.12 -12.34 -14.43
N LEU A 204 -0.11 -11.78 -13.24
CA LEU A 204 -0.47 -10.37 -13.09
C LEU A 204 0.36 -9.74 -11.97
N MET A 205 0.58 -8.44 -12.07
CA MET A 205 1.24 -7.65 -11.03
C MET A 205 0.47 -6.38 -10.71
N GLU A 206 0.60 -5.94 -9.47
CA GLU A 206 0.19 -4.61 -9.06
C GLU A 206 1.17 -3.56 -9.58
N ALA A 207 0.66 -2.46 -10.13
CA ALA A 207 1.45 -1.29 -10.50
C ALA A 207 0.61 -0.01 -10.32
N PRO A 208 0.53 0.55 -9.10
CA PRO A 208 -0.35 1.67 -8.79
C PRO A 208 0.07 2.98 -9.47
N GLY A 209 -0.84 3.96 -9.50
CA GLY A 209 -0.57 5.32 -10.00
C GLY A 209 -0.39 5.45 -11.52
N ARG A 210 -0.99 4.55 -12.31
CA ARG A 210 -0.83 4.53 -13.78
C ARG A 210 -1.94 5.19 -14.59
N SER A 211 -3.07 5.53 -13.95
CA SER A 211 -4.21 6.21 -14.60
C SER A 211 -4.63 5.54 -15.91
N VAL A 212 -4.82 4.23 -15.82
CA VAL A 212 -5.31 3.35 -16.90
C VAL A 212 -6.69 2.88 -16.47
N ASP A 213 -7.70 3.09 -17.30
CA ASP A 213 -9.06 2.61 -17.02
C ASP A 213 -9.10 1.08 -17.13
N TRP A 214 -9.88 0.40 -16.28
CA TRP A 214 -9.92 -1.07 -16.27
C TRP A 214 -10.41 -1.67 -17.58
N ALA A 215 -11.23 -0.96 -18.36
CA ALA A 215 -11.71 -1.43 -19.66
C ALA A 215 -10.72 -1.15 -20.81
N GLU A 216 -9.72 -0.28 -20.56
CA GLU A 216 -8.71 0.10 -21.55
C GLU A 216 -7.77 -1.09 -21.86
N PRO A 217 -7.53 -1.42 -23.14
CA PRO A 217 -6.60 -2.48 -23.55
C PRO A 217 -5.13 -2.00 -23.47
N ARG A 218 -4.75 -1.44 -22.32
CA ARG A 218 -3.40 -0.98 -22.02
C ARG A 218 -2.90 -1.68 -20.76
N ASP A 219 -1.76 -2.34 -20.91
CA ASP A 219 -1.08 -3.10 -19.87
C ASP A 219 0.42 -2.75 -19.85
N LEU A 220 1.18 -3.29 -18.91
CA LEU A 220 2.60 -2.96 -18.80
C LEU A 220 3.39 -3.60 -19.94
N SER A 221 4.29 -2.85 -20.55
CA SER A 221 5.37 -3.47 -21.32
C SER A 221 6.33 -4.23 -20.40
N PHE A 222 7.09 -5.16 -20.99
CA PHE A 222 8.13 -5.89 -20.26
C PHE A 222 9.10 -4.96 -19.52
N ASP A 223 9.59 -3.90 -20.19
CA ASP A 223 10.54 -2.95 -19.59
C ASP A 223 9.90 -2.14 -18.46
N GLU A 224 8.65 -1.69 -18.61
CA GLU A 224 7.94 -1.00 -17.53
C GLU A 224 7.72 -1.88 -16.31
N ALA A 225 7.45 -3.18 -16.51
CA ALA A 225 7.31 -4.14 -15.43
C ALA A 225 8.64 -4.38 -14.72
N VAL A 226 9.75 -4.53 -15.47
CA VAL A 226 11.09 -4.61 -14.90
C VAL A 226 11.39 -3.36 -14.07
N ASP A 227 11.14 -2.16 -14.60
CA ASP A 227 11.38 -0.91 -13.88
C ASP A 227 10.57 -0.83 -12.58
N VAL A 228 9.31 -1.29 -12.57
CA VAL A 228 8.50 -1.38 -11.35
C VAL A 228 9.13 -2.35 -10.33
N LEU A 229 9.50 -3.56 -10.75
CA LEU A 229 10.09 -4.59 -9.88
C LEU A 229 11.48 -4.19 -9.36
N THR A 230 12.27 -3.44 -10.14
CA THR A 230 13.58 -2.92 -9.75
C THR A 230 13.50 -1.56 -9.04
N GLY A 231 12.29 -1.07 -8.73
CA GLY A 231 12.06 0.15 -7.96
C GLY A 231 12.19 1.48 -8.72
N GLN A 232 12.51 1.47 -10.01
CA GLN A 232 12.65 2.66 -10.86
C GLN A 232 11.29 3.22 -11.34
N GLY A 233 10.27 2.35 -11.43
CA GLY A 233 8.92 2.67 -11.92
C GLY A 233 7.85 2.83 -10.83
N LEU A 234 8.25 2.83 -9.55
CA LEU A 234 7.35 2.99 -8.40
C LEU A 234 6.80 4.43 -8.36
N ARG A 235 5.48 4.56 -8.22
CA ARG A 235 4.77 5.85 -8.13
C ARG A 235 4.14 6.01 -6.75
N ALA A 236 3.96 7.26 -6.32
CA ALA A 236 3.26 7.58 -5.07
C ALA A 236 1.87 6.92 -5.05
N GLY A 237 1.55 6.19 -3.99
CA GLY A 237 0.36 5.33 -3.88
C GLY A 237 0.69 3.86 -3.65
N SER A 238 1.89 3.38 -3.99
CA SER A 238 2.33 2.04 -3.58
C SER A 238 2.68 2.05 -2.09
N HIS A 239 1.73 1.65 -1.24
CA HIS A 239 2.05 1.33 0.15
C HIS A 239 2.90 2.41 0.85
N ASP A 240 2.64 3.70 0.60
CA ASP A 240 3.59 4.82 0.86
C ASP A 240 3.91 5.04 2.35
N VAL A 241 3.16 4.37 3.22
CA VAL A 241 3.28 4.45 4.68
C VAL A 241 3.91 3.18 5.26
N ASP A 242 4.21 2.22 4.39
CA ASP A 242 4.88 0.99 4.74
C ASP A 242 6.39 1.18 4.71
N VAL A 243 7.05 0.53 5.66
CA VAL A 243 8.52 0.48 5.74
C VAL A 243 9.11 -0.30 4.55
N TYR A 244 8.28 -0.89 3.67
CA TYR A 244 8.72 -1.75 2.57
C TYR A 244 7.97 -1.38 1.28
N ASN A 245 8.68 -1.36 0.15
CA ASN A 245 8.08 -1.26 -1.17
C ASN A 245 7.59 -2.66 -1.59
N LEU A 246 6.38 -3.01 -1.16
CA LEU A 246 5.77 -4.28 -1.53
C LEU A 246 5.05 -4.14 -2.87
N ILE A 247 5.28 -5.11 -3.75
CA ILE A 247 4.54 -5.28 -5.01
C ILE A 247 3.81 -6.61 -4.91
N PHE A 248 2.49 -6.58 -5.03
CA PHE A 248 1.71 -7.82 -5.07
C PHE A 248 1.63 -8.39 -6.47
N VAL A 249 1.81 -9.70 -6.56
CA VAL A 249 1.77 -10.44 -7.81
C VAL A 249 0.92 -11.69 -7.65
N VAL A 250 0.42 -12.20 -8.76
CA VAL A 250 -0.15 -13.55 -8.84
C VAL A 250 0.63 -14.31 -9.90
N TYR A 251 1.04 -15.53 -9.56
CA TYR A 251 1.75 -16.42 -10.45
C TYR A 251 0.75 -17.14 -11.38
N ALA A 252 1.23 -17.74 -12.46
CA ALA A 252 0.38 -18.45 -13.43
C ALA A 252 -0.33 -19.68 -12.85
N ASP A 253 0.10 -20.20 -11.71
CA ASP A 253 -0.61 -21.24 -10.94
C ASP A 253 -1.71 -20.68 -10.02
N GLY A 254 -1.93 -19.36 -10.02
CA GLY A 254 -2.90 -18.67 -9.16
C GLY A 254 -2.39 -18.37 -7.75
N ARG A 255 -1.14 -18.73 -7.40
CA ARG A 255 -0.54 -18.41 -6.11
C ARG A 255 -0.28 -16.91 -6.02
N LEU A 256 -0.58 -16.33 -4.86
CA LEU A 256 -0.24 -14.93 -4.58
C LEU A 256 1.21 -14.79 -4.10
N GLY A 257 1.84 -13.67 -4.46
CA GLY A 257 3.17 -13.29 -4.02
C GLY A 257 3.22 -11.84 -3.54
N SER A 258 4.12 -11.60 -2.59
CA SER A 258 4.49 -10.26 -2.13
C SER A 258 5.98 -10.10 -2.36
N LEU A 259 6.36 -9.22 -3.27
CA LEU A 259 7.74 -8.98 -3.65
C LEU A 259 8.24 -7.72 -2.95
N SER A 260 9.41 -7.79 -2.31
CA SER A 260 10.07 -6.61 -1.76
C SER A 260 10.96 -5.96 -2.81
N ALA A 261 10.49 -4.88 -3.42
CA ALA A 261 11.31 -4.09 -4.35
C ALA A 261 12.36 -3.24 -3.59
N PRO A 262 13.52 -2.96 -4.19
CA PRO A 262 13.92 -3.35 -5.54
C PRO A 262 14.45 -4.79 -5.62
N LEU A 263 14.07 -5.52 -6.68
CA LEU A 263 14.71 -6.77 -7.09
C LEU A 263 15.88 -6.49 -8.04
N SER A 264 16.80 -7.46 -8.16
CA SER A 264 17.77 -7.53 -9.25
C SER A 264 17.04 -7.60 -10.60
N ARG A 265 17.65 -7.04 -11.65
CA ARG A 265 17.06 -7.05 -13.00
C ARG A 265 16.95 -8.49 -13.52
N GLU A 266 17.91 -9.33 -13.14
CA GLU A 266 17.95 -10.75 -13.46
C GLU A 266 16.75 -11.48 -12.84
N LEU A 267 16.48 -11.30 -11.55
CA LEU A 267 15.33 -11.91 -10.89
C LEU A 267 14.00 -11.36 -11.41
N ALA A 268 13.91 -10.04 -11.61
CA ALA A 268 12.72 -9.43 -12.20
C ALA A 268 12.42 -10.02 -13.60
N THR A 269 13.45 -10.19 -14.42
CA THR A 269 13.33 -10.80 -15.75
C THR A 269 12.88 -12.26 -15.66
N ALA A 270 13.53 -13.06 -14.81
CA ALA A 270 13.22 -14.47 -14.64
C ALA A 270 11.78 -14.71 -14.17
N LEU A 271 11.25 -13.84 -13.29
CA LEU A 271 9.86 -13.91 -12.84
C LEU A 271 8.84 -13.52 -13.92
N LEU A 272 9.24 -12.74 -14.93
CA LEU A 272 8.35 -12.26 -16.00
C LEU A 272 8.34 -13.15 -17.23
N THR A 273 9.37 -13.99 -17.42
CA THR A 273 9.48 -14.90 -18.57
C THR A 273 8.87 -16.27 -18.32
N ILE A 274 8.48 -16.95 -19.40
CA ILE A 274 7.84 -18.28 -19.37
C ILE A 274 8.82 -19.43 -19.59
N ASP A 275 10.01 -19.16 -20.12
CA ASP A 275 10.95 -20.14 -20.69
C ASP A 275 12.43 -19.71 -20.60
N GLY A 276 12.77 -18.79 -19.68
CA GLY A 276 14.12 -18.27 -19.44
C GLY A 276 15.07 -19.29 -18.82
N GLY A 277 14.57 -20.19 -17.97
CA GLY A 277 15.33 -21.26 -17.34
C GLY A 277 16.28 -20.81 -16.21
N GLU A 278 16.21 -19.54 -15.79
CA GLU A 278 17.03 -19.02 -14.70
C GLU A 278 16.56 -19.54 -13.34
N ALA A 279 17.50 -19.67 -12.39
CA ALA A 279 17.16 -20.06 -11.03
C ALA A 279 16.54 -18.88 -10.26
N ILE A 280 15.36 -19.08 -9.67
CA ILE A 280 14.71 -18.10 -8.82
C ILE A 280 15.34 -18.09 -7.42
N ASP A 281 16.10 -17.04 -7.10
CA ASP A 281 16.57 -16.81 -5.74
C ASP A 281 15.42 -16.35 -4.83
N LYS A 282 14.82 -17.31 -4.12
CA LYS A 282 13.74 -17.06 -3.18
C LYS A 282 14.14 -16.17 -2.01
N ALA A 283 15.44 -16.09 -1.67
CA ALA A 283 15.90 -15.24 -0.59
C ALA A 283 15.76 -13.75 -0.94
N GLU A 284 15.95 -13.40 -2.21
CA GLU A 284 15.80 -12.02 -2.69
C GLU A 284 14.32 -11.57 -2.70
N LEU A 285 13.37 -12.46 -3.00
CA LEU A 285 11.94 -12.14 -2.98
C LEU A 285 11.44 -11.60 -1.63
N VAL A 286 12.06 -12.06 -0.53
CA VAL A 286 11.70 -11.73 0.85
C VAL A 286 12.72 -10.78 1.48
N LYS A 287 13.72 -10.31 0.72
CA LYS A 287 14.74 -9.37 1.20
C LYS A 287 14.10 -7.98 1.36
N ALA A 288 13.40 -7.84 2.49
CA ALA A 288 12.78 -6.61 2.91
C ALA A 288 13.90 -5.63 3.30
N GLU A 289 14.29 -4.74 2.38
CA GLU A 289 15.13 -3.59 2.77
C GLU A 289 14.22 -2.61 3.52
N PRO A 290 14.37 -2.44 4.85
CA PRO A 290 13.55 -1.47 5.55
C PRO A 290 13.86 -0.09 5.00
N ARG A 291 12.82 0.65 4.58
CA ARG A 291 12.86 2.08 4.31
C ARG A 291 13.59 2.71 5.47
N LYS A 292 14.78 3.27 5.21
CA LYS A 292 15.60 3.92 6.23
C LYS A 292 14.68 4.90 6.97
N MET A 293 14.41 4.61 8.25
CA MET A 293 13.69 5.54 9.11
C MET A 293 14.36 6.90 8.96
N SER A 294 13.61 7.93 8.57
CA SER A 294 14.21 9.23 8.35
C SER A 294 14.86 9.69 9.65
N VAL A 295 16.08 10.20 9.56
CA VAL A 295 16.82 10.73 10.72
C VAL A 295 15.97 11.80 11.43
N GLU A 296 15.13 12.51 10.68
CA GLU A 296 14.12 13.46 11.16
C GLU A 296 13.09 12.85 12.11
N PHE A 297 12.54 11.66 11.80
CA PHE A 297 11.61 10.96 12.69
C PHE A 297 12.27 10.59 14.02
N LEU A 298 13.51 10.09 13.98
CA LEU A 298 14.27 9.70 15.18
C LEU A 298 14.60 10.91 16.06
N TRP A 299 15.01 12.04 15.48
CA TRP A 299 15.24 13.27 16.22
C TRP A 299 13.94 13.86 16.76
N GLY A 300 12.87 13.89 15.97
CA GLY A 300 11.54 14.34 16.39
C GLY A 300 11.02 13.55 17.58
N LEU A 301 11.12 12.22 17.53
CA LEU A 301 10.70 11.33 18.61
C LEU A 301 11.55 11.54 19.87
N SER A 302 12.88 11.61 19.73
CA SER A 302 13.81 11.83 20.84
C SER A 302 13.58 13.19 21.51
N ALA A 303 13.39 14.25 20.72
CA ALA A 303 13.09 15.59 21.22
C ALA A 303 11.72 15.64 21.91
N PHE A 304 10.71 14.96 21.36
CA PHE A 304 9.39 14.90 21.96
C PHE A 304 9.42 14.22 23.34
N VAL A 305 10.11 13.08 23.46
CA VAL A 305 10.26 12.36 24.73
C VAL A 305 11.02 13.21 25.76
N ALA A 306 12.12 13.83 25.35
CA ALA A 306 12.91 14.70 26.22
C ALA A 306 12.09 15.90 26.75
N LEU A 307 11.34 16.56 25.86
CA LEU A 307 10.48 17.69 26.24
C LEU A 307 9.32 17.24 27.11
N ALA A 308 8.65 16.13 26.80
CA ALA A 308 7.52 15.65 27.59
C ALA A 308 7.88 15.36 29.06
N LEU A 309 9.11 14.93 29.30
CA LEU A 309 9.65 14.63 30.63
C LEU A 309 10.32 15.83 31.32
N TRP A 310 10.65 16.89 30.57
CA TRP A 310 11.44 18.04 31.05
C TRP A 310 10.87 18.70 32.32
N PRO A 311 9.57 19.01 32.43
CA PRO A 311 9.05 19.66 33.63
C PRO A 311 9.16 18.79 34.89
N GLY A 312 9.15 17.46 34.74
CA GLY A 312 9.32 16.51 35.85
C GLY A 312 10.71 16.55 36.46
N VAL A 313 11.73 16.74 35.62
CA VAL A 313 13.12 16.95 36.08
C VAL A 313 13.24 18.25 36.87
N CYS A 314 12.57 19.33 36.43
CA CYS A 314 12.56 20.61 37.14
C CYS A 314 11.84 20.52 38.49
N VAL A 315 10.69 19.85 38.55
CA VAL A 315 9.95 19.62 39.81
C VAL A 315 10.77 18.77 40.77
N TRP A 316 11.42 17.70 40.30
CA TRP A 316 12.24 16.83 41.13
C TRP A 316 13.51 17.52 41.67
N ARG A 317 14.15 18.38 40.86
CA ARG A 317 15.30 19.20 41.31
C ARG A 317 14.90 20.26 42.34
N GLY A 318 13.69 20.82 42.24
CA GLY A 318 13.15 21.75 43.24
C GLY A 318 12.76 21.12 44.58
N VAL A 319 12.71 19.79 44.67
CA VAL A 319 12.36 19.02 45.89
C VAL A 319 13.59 18.58 46.69
N ARG A 320 14.82 18.80 46.20
CA ARG A 320 16.05 18.46 46.94
C ARG A 320 16.33 19.44 48.10
N THR A 321 15.78 19.05 49.26
CA THR A 321 16.13 19.33 50.68
C THR A 321 16.40 20.77 51.16
N PRO A 322 15.70 21.26 52.21
CA PRO A 322 16.37 22.13 53.18
C PRO A 322 17.43 21.31 53.92
N THR A 323 18.67 21.79 53.92
CA THR A 323 19.75 21.35 54.80
C THR A 323 19.47 21.81 56.23
N VAL A 324 19.50 20.83 57.15
CA VAL A 324 19.68 20.89 58.61
C VAL A 324 18.84 21.89 59.39
#